data_AF-A0A482WAI2-F1
#
_entry.id   AF-A0A482WAI2-F1
#
_cell.length_a   1.000
_cell.length_b   1.000
_cell.length_c   1.000
_cell.angle_alpha   90.00
_cell.angle_beta   90.00
_cell.angle_gamma   90.00
#
_symmetry.space_group_name_H-M   'P 1'
#
loop_
_entity.id
_entity.type
_entity.pdbx_description
1 polymer ?
#
loop_
_entity_poly.entity_id
_entity_poly.type
_entity_poly.pdbx_seq_one_letter_code
_entity_poly.pdbx_strand_id
1 'polypeptide(L)'
;MPLTLNQLKLMILSPNSDSLESTVHMLRGNIHDKENEKNIILVINSLLSNSKTRGTGLELINELIPYCSVEVLIENIMFWSSNCVVHLNTQDSLKEIKLRTIEKIIGNMAEVESFNKKFIQEYLFDTVKACLTYHCNTEKSACLKCLSQCMKIYPSWFGNHSEKIESFLIKLLEDTNGEVKDAALVFHLFNQMVSNNTGSAGVDGIHHINNFRNRFQKLCATVHALYNTFFENIREINNSERVDAEVFTFSYSQPNSDSHRFLEATAFRIINCLLFIKTMIANHSSLLPFSHALSKIILNTLKRTNSCSCFVNDSNSVK
;
A
#
# COMPACT_ATOMS: atom_id res chain seq x y z
N MET A 1 20.70 32.58 14.56
CA MET A 1 22.06 32.34 15.08
C MET A 1 22.32 30.86 14.94
N PRO A 2 23.44 30.43 14.33
CA PRO A 2 23.70 29.02 14.10
C PRO A 2 23.83 28.27 15.44
N LEU A 3 23.17 27.12 15.54
CA LEU A 3 23.27 26.19 16.64
C LEU A 3 24.58 25.42 16.53
N THR A 4 25.34 25.39 17.62
CA THR A 4 26.55 24.57 17.69
C THR A 4 26.19 23.08 17.76
N LEU A 5 27.12 22.23 17.32
CA LEU A 5 26.97 20.78 17.40
C LEU A 5 26.68 20.29 18.83
N ASN A 6 27.28 20.93 19.85
CA ASN A 6 27.05 20.58 21.24
C ASN A 6 25.64 20.97 21.71
N GLN A 7 25.12 22.13 21.30
CA GLN A 7 23.73 22.52 21.59
C GLN A 7 22.75 21.52 20.97
N LEU A 8 22.97 21.12 19.71
CA LEU A 8 22.13 20.13 19.04
C LEU A 8 22.18 18.75 19.71
N LYS A 9 23.37 18.29 20.11
CA LYS A 9 23.51 17.03 20.86
C LYS A 9 22.77 17.08 22.18
N LEU A 10 22.90 18.18 22.93
CA LEU A 10 22.17 18.35 24.19
C LEU A 10 20.66 18.39 23.96
N MET A 11 20.18 19.05 22.90
CA MET A 11 18.75 19.09 22.58
C MET A 11 18.19 17.70 22.23
N ILE A 12 18.91 16.93 21.41
CA ILE A 12 18.44 15.63 20.91
C ILE A 12 18.62 14.51 21.95
N LEU A 13 19.67 14.57 22.77
CA LEU A 13 20.02 13.52 23.74
C LEU A 13 19.55 13.85 25.16
N SER A 14 18.96 15.03 25.42
CA SER A 14 18.51 15.38 26.76
C SER A 14 17.34 14.50 27.18
N PRO A 15 17.42 13.83 28.35
CA PRO A 15 16.33 13.05 28.91
C PRO A 15 15.11 13.89 29.34
N ASN A 16 15.25 15.23 29.34
CA ASN A 16 14.21 16.19 29.71
C ASN A 16 13.54 16.86 28.49
N SER A 17 13.71 16.36 27.26
CA SER A 17 13.01 16.96 26.13
C SER A 17 11.52 16.64 26.23
N ASP A 18 10.72 17.69 26.46
CA ASP A 18 9.27 17.71 26.32
C ASP A 18 8.87 17.19 24.93
N SER A 19 8.68 15.88 24.79
CA SER A 19 8.33 15.14 23.56
C SER A 19 9.32 15.30 22.37
N LEU A 20 9.60 14.19 21.69
CA LEU A 20 10.28 14.16 20.38
C LEU A 20 9.72 15.19 19.38
N GLU A 21 8.43 15.50 19.49
CA GLU A 21 7.71 16.47 18.66
C GLU A 21 8.25 17.90 18.80
N SER A 22 8.56 18.36 20.02
CA SER A 22 9.15 19.68 20.26
C SER A 22 10.55 19.78 19.63
N THR A 23 11.36 18.72 19.80
CA THR A 23 12.68 18.62 19.18
C THR A 23 12.57 18.69 17.65
N VAL A 24 11.64 17.94 17.04
CA VAL A 24 11.42 17.98 15.58
C VAL A 24 11.00 19.37 15.13
N HIS A 25 10.07 20.03 15.82
CA HIS A 25 9.62 21.38 15.48
C HIS A 25 10.78 22.39 15.51
N MET A 26 11.62 22.33 16.54
CA MET A 26 12.80 23.18 16.63
C MET A 26 13.80 22.91 15.51
N LEU A 27 14.07 21.65 15.19
CA LEU A 27 15.00 21.28 14.12
C LEU A 27 14.50 21.75 12.75
N ARG A 28 13.20 21.61 12.46
CA ARG A 28 12.58 22.14 11.24
C ARG A 28 12.80 23.64 11.06
N GLY A 29 12.61 24.42 12.13
CA GLY A 29 12.83 25.87 12.07
C GLY A 29 14.29 26.26 11.79
N ASN A 30 15.26 25.39 12.09
CA ASN A 30 16.68 25.68 11.96
C ASN A 30 17.33 25.05 10.72
N ILE A 31 16.70 24.08 10.06
CA ILE A 31 17.28 23.34 8.94
C ILE A 31 17.46 24.21 7.67
N HIS A 32 16.80 25.37 7.59
CA HIS A 32 16.94 26.28 6.47
C HIS A 32 18.27 27.07 6.47
N ASP A 33 18.98 27.10 7.60
CA ASP A 33 20.32 27.65 7.66
C ASP A 33 21.34 26.55 7.28
N LYS A 34 22.21 26.84 6.29
CA LYS A 34 23.12 25.83 5.71
C LYS A 34 24.11 25.24 6.71
N GLU A 35 24.54 26.01 7.72
CA GLU A 35 25.47 25.54 8.74
C GLU A 35 24.74 24.66 9.75
N ASN A 36 23.55 25.09 10.17
CA ASN A 36 22.67 24.30 11.02
C ASN A 36 22.28 22.99 10.37
N GLU A 37 21.89 22.99 9.10
CA GLU A 37 21.53 21.79 8.36
C GLU A 37 22.65 20.74 8.43
N LYS A 38 23.87 21.14 8.08
CA LYS A 38 25.04 20.27 8.16
C LYS A 38 25.24 19.71 9.57
N ASN A 39 25.18 20.57 10.59
CA ASN A 39 25.37 20.15 11.98
C ASN A 39 24.26 19.18 12.44
N ILE A 40 23.01 19.43 12.08
CA ILE A 40 21.86 18.58 12.39
C ILE A 40 22.05 17.20 11.75
N ILE A 41 22.38 17.16 10.45
CA ILE A 41 22.59 15.92 9.72
C ILE A 41 23.78 15.13 10.26
N LEU A 42 24.87 15.79 10.67
CA LEU A 42 25.99 15.13 11.33
C LEU A 42 25.57 14.44 12.64
N VAL A 43 24.73 15.08 13.45
CA VAL A 43 24.19 14.44 14.66
C VAL A 43 23.32 13.25 14.29
N ILE A 44 22.39 13.40 13.36
CA ILE A 44 21.50 12.30 12.92
C ILE A 44 22.29 11.12 12.38
N ASN A 45 23.31 11.35 11.55
CA ASN A 45 24.16 10.29 11.02
C ASN A 45 24.90 9.53 12.14
N SER A 46 25.33 10.23 13.18
CA SER A 46 25.94 9.61 14.36
C SER A 46 24.95 8.71 15.11
N LEU A 47 23.68 9.11 15.20
CA LEU A 47 22.61 8.32 15.83
C LEU A 47 22.27 7.07 15.01
N LEU A 48 22.16 7.20 13.68
CA LEU A 48 21.87 6.10 12.76
C LEU A 48 22.95 5.00 12.79
N SER A 49 24.21 5.42 12.93
CA SER A 49 25.37 4.52 12.97
C SER A 49 25.38 3.62 14.20
N ASN A 50 24.75 4.03 15.30
CA ASN A 50 24.72 3.28 16.56
C ASN A 50 23.38 2.57 16.76
N SER A 51 23.42 1.24 16.92
CA SER A 51 22.22 0.41 17.06
C SER A 51 21.31 0.81 18.23
N LYS A 52 21.87 1.38 19.31
CA LYS A 52 21.09 1.82 20.49
C LYS A 52 20.30 3.10 20.24
N THR A 53 20.78 3.96 19.35
CA THR A 53 20.20 5.28 19.05
C THR A 53 19.57 5.36 17.66
N ARG A 54 19.66 4.28 16.88
CA ARG A 54 19.19 4.23 15.50
C ARG A 54 17.71 4.53 15.37
N GLY A 55 16.88 4.08 16.30
CA GLY A 55 15.45 4.38 16.33
C GLY A 55 15.19 5.89 16.32
N THR A 56 15.79 6.61 17.25
CA THR A 56 15.72 8.09 17.32
C THR A 56 16.28 8.76 16.06
N GLY A 57 17.40 8.25 15.53
CA GLY A 57 17.95 8.75 14.26
C GLY A 57 16.97 8.61 13.10
N LEU A 58 16.27 7.47 13.02
CA LEU A 58 15.26 7.19 11.99
C LEU A 58 14.02 8.08 12.14
N GLU A 59 13.54 8.29 13.37
CA GLU A 59 12.42 9.20 13.64
C GLU A 59 12.74 10.63 13.19
N LEU A 60 13.91 11.14 13.56
CA LEU A 60 14.35 12.49 13.18
C LEU A 60 14.49 12.62 11.67
N ILE A 61 15.19 11.69 11.00
CA ILE A 61 15.41 11.81 9.56
C ILE A 61 14.11 11.66 8.77
N ASN A 62 13.22 10.76 9.19
CA ASN A 62 11.90 10.63 8.60
C ASN A 62 11.15 11.97 8.60
N GLU A 63 11.23 12.74 9.69
CA GLU A 63 10.53 14.02 9.79
C GLU A 63 11.23 15.20 9.09
N LEU A 64 12.52 15.07 8.78
CA LEU A 64 13.35 16.16 8.25
C LEU A 64 13.70 16.04 6.77
N ILE A 65 13.66 14.84 6.16
CA ILE A 65 13.95 14.64 4.72
C ILE A 65 13.29 15.69 3.81
N PRO A 66 11.99 16.03 3.94
CA PRO A 66 11.34 16.99 3.04
C PRO A 66 11.87 18.42 3.12
N TYR A 67 12.65 18.74 4.15
CA TYR A 67 13.19 20.07 4.42
C TYR A 67 14.68 20.18 4.12
N CYS A 68 15.34 19.06 3.79
CA CYS A 68 16.75 19.05 3.44
C CYS A 68 16.97 19.67 2.05
N SER A 69 18.08 20.37 1.88
CA SER A 69 18.59 20.81 0.60
C SER A 69 18.97 19.61 -0.28
N VAL A 70 18.88 19.81 -1.61
CA VAL A 70 19.19 18.76 -2.58
C VAL A 70 20.65 18.29 -2.44
N GLU A 71 21.57 19.21 -2.14
CA GLU A 71 22.97 18.90 -1.91
C GLU A 71 23.16 17.93 -0.74
N VAL A 72 22.52 18.22 0.40
CA VAL A 72 22.57 17.37 1.59
C VAL A 72 21.93 16.01 1.33
N LEU A 73 20.80 15.98 0.61
CA LEU A 73 20.16 14.73 0.21
C LEU A 73 21.13 13.88 -0.62
N ILE A 74 21.69 14.42 -1.70
CA ILE A 74 22.61 13.68 -2.59
C ILE A 74 23.81 13.10 -1.82
N GLU A 75 24.39 13.87 -0.90
CA GLU A 75 25.55 13.44 -0.10
C GLU A 75 25.23 12.29 0.87
N ASN A 76 24.02 12.24 1.42
CA ASN A 76 23.70 11.38 2.57
C ASN A 76 22.69 10.27 2.29
N ILE A 77 21.90 10.36 1.21
CA ILE A 77 20.74 9.50 0.99
C ILE A 77 21.09 8.01 0.92
N MET A 78 22.25 7.68 0.34
CA MET A 78 22.70 6.29 0.22
C MET A 78 23.03 5.69 1.59
N PHE A 79 23.60 6.49 2.47
CA PHE A 79 23.86 6.10 3.86
C PHE A 79 22.56 5.93 4.65
N TRP A 80 21.57 6.81 4.46
CA TRP A 80 20.26 6.64 5.11
C TRP A 80 19.50 5.41 4.59
N SER A 81 19.54 5.18 3.27
CA SER A 81 18.92 4.02 2.62
C SER A 81 19.50 2.71 3.15
N SER A 82 20.83 2.60 3.25
CA SER A 82 21.47 1.40 3.78
C SER A 82 21.09 1.12 5.23
N ASN A 83 21.01 2.15 6.09
CA ASN A 83 20.56 2.00 7.48
C ASN A 83 19.09 1.59 7.60
N CYS A 84 18.26 1.92 6.61
CA CYS A 84 16.87 1.46 6.56
C CYS A 84 16.75 0.00 6.10
N VAL A 85 17.57 -0.44 5.15
CA VAL A 85 17.47 -1.78 4.55
C VAL A 85 18.13 -2.87 5.40
N VAL A 86 19.13 -2.52 6.20
CA VAL A 86 19.81 -3.45 7.11
C VAL A 86 18.80 -4.13 8.04
N HIS A 87 18.79 -5.46 8.04
CA HIS A 87 17.88 -6.34 8.82
C HIS A 87 16.38 -6.18 8.55
N LEU A 88 15.98 -5.46 7.50
CA LEU A 88 14.58 -5.15 7.20
C LEU A 88 13.70 -6.40 6.92
N ASN A 89 14.32 -7.50 6.50
CA ASN A 89 13.67 -8.78 6.21
C ASN A 89 13.63 -9.76 7.40
N THR A 90 14.04 -9.33 8.59
CA THR A 90 13.97 -10.11 9.84
C THR A 90 12.93 -9.53 10.79
N GLN A 91 12.67 -10.17 11.93
CA GLN A 91 11.87 -9.54 13.00
C GLN A 91 12.63 -8.32 13.53
N ASP A 92 12.24 -7.15 13.04
CA ASP A 92 12.88 -5.87 13.32
C ASP A 92 11.82 -4.91 13.87
N SER A 93 11.96 -4.51 15.13
CA SER A 93 11.04 -3.56 15.78
C SER A 93 11.04 -2.18 15.13
N LEU A 94 12.06 -1.86 14.31
CA LEU A 94 12.17 -0.60 13.57
C LEU A 94 11.64 -0.72 12.13
N LYS A 95 11.09 -1.87 11.72
CA LYS A 95 10.65 -2.10 10.34
C LYS A 95 9.69 -1.01 9.84
N GLU A 96 8.70 -0.65 10.66
CA GLU A 96 7.71 0.37 10.30
C GLU A 96 8.36 1.73 9.96
N ILE A 97 9.19 2.27 10.87
CA ILE A 97 9.82 3.58 10.65
C ILE A 97 10.83 3.54 9.51
N LYS A 98 11.53 2.40 9.31
CA LYS A 98 12.44 2.20 8.18
C LYS A 98 11.71 2.27 6.85
N LEU A 99 10.56 1.60 6.72
CA LEU A 99 9.75 1.63 5.50
C LEU A 99 9.17 3.02 5.21
N ARG A 100 8.68 3.72 6.24
CA ARG A 100 8.24 5.13 6.10
C ARG A 100 9.38 6.05 5.66
N THR A 101 10.58 5.82 6.19
CA THR A 101 11.76 6.59 5.80
C THR A 101 12.14 6.29 4.35
N ILE A 102 12.15 5.03 3.93
CA ILE A 102 12.41 4.64 2.53
C ILE A 102 11.39 5.26 1.58
N GLU A 103 10.09 5.25 1.93
CA GLU A 103 9.04 5.92 1.16
C GLU A 103 9.38 7.40 0.92
N LYS A 104 9.73 8.13 1.99
CA LYS A 104 10.10 9.55 1.89
C LYS A 104 11.38 9.77 1.09
N ILE A 105 12.39 8.90 1.25
CA ILE A 105 13.63 8.92 0.48
C ILE A 105 13.33 8.81 -1.02
N ILE A 106 12.58 7.78 -1.43
CA ILE A 106 12.23 7.55 -2.83
C ILE A 106 11.41 8.72 -3.38
N GLY A 107 10.46 9.25 -2.59
CA GLY A 107 9.66 10.40 -2.98
C GLY A 107 10.48 11.66 -3.26
N ASN A 108 11.45 11.98 -2.40
CA ASN A 108 12.26 13.19 -2.55
C ASN A 108 13.39 13.05 -3.58
N MET A 109 13.77 11.83 -3.94
CA MET A 109 14.84 11.55 -4.90
C MET A 109 14.35 11.00 -6.24
N ALA A 110 13.05 11.06 -6.50
CA ALA A 110 12.42 10.48 -7.69
C ALA A 110 13.06 10.98 -9.01
N GLU A 111 13.51 12.23 -9.06
CA GLU A 111 14.10 12.86 -10.25
C GLU A 111 15.62 12.66 -10.37
N VAL A 112 16.28 12.06 -9.36
CA VAL A 112 17.73 11.89 -9.32
C VAL A 112 18.12 10.52 -9.90
N GLU A 113 18.45 10.48 -11.19
CA GLU A 113 18.71 9.24 -11.94
C GLU A 113 19.84 8.38 -11.33
N SER A 114 20.92 9.01 -10.88
CA SER A 114 22.07 8.31 -10.27
C SER A 114 21.69 7.57 -8.98
N PHE A 115 20.86 8.19 -8.15
CA PHE A 115 20.28 7.56 -6.96
C PHE A 115 19.38 6.39 -7.38
N ASN A 116 18.44 6.62 -8.29
CA ASN A 116 17.48 5.61 -8.71
C ASN A 116 18.17 4.34 -9.23
N LYS A 117 19.18 4.47 -10.09
CA LYS A 117 19.96 3.33 -10.60
C LYS A 117 20.58 2.53 -9.46
N LYS A 118 21.21 3.21 -8.49
CA LYS A 118 21.88 2.57 -7.37
C LYS A 118 20.89 1.93 -6.39
N PHE A 119 19.79 2.60 -6.08
CA PHE A 119 18.74 2.08 -5.21
C PHE A 119 18.10 0.81 -5.79
N ILE A 120 17.81 0.79 -7.10
CA ILE A 120 17.29 -0.40 -7.78
C ILE A 120 18.26 -1.58 -7.65
N GLN A 121 19.55 -1.33 -7.88
CA GLN A 121 20.59 -2.36 -7.87
C GLN A 121 20.85 -2.92 -6.46
N GLU A 122 20.87 -2.07 -5.44
CA GLU A 122 21.32 -2.44 -4.10
C GLU A 122 20.18 -2.76 -3.12
N TYR A 123 19.02 -2.09 -3.22
CA TYR A 123 18.06 -2.02 -2.12
C TYR A 123 16.61 -2.35 -2.47
N LEU A 124 16.20 -2.14 -3.73
CA LEU A 124 14.79 -2.27 -4.11
C LEU A 124 14.25 -3.68 -3.85
N PHE A 125 15.03 -4.73 -4.15
CA PHE A 125 14.61 -6.11 -3.94
C PHE A 125 14.29 -6.39 -2.45
N ASP A 126 15.21 -6.03 -1.56
CA ASP A 126 15.03 -6.25 -0.12
C ASP A 126 13.91 -5.40 0.47
N THR A 127 13.75 -4.17 -0.03
CA THR A 127 12.64 -3.28 0.33
C THR A 127 11.30 -3.91 -0.05
N VAL A 128 11.16 -4.38 -1.30
CA VAL A 128 9.92 -5.02 -1.77
C VAL A 128 9.65 -6.30 -1.00
N LYS A 129 10.66 -7.14 -0.78
CA LYS A 129 10.53 -8.37 0.02
C LYS A 129 10.01 -8.06 1.43
N ALA A 130 10.49 -6.99 2.05
CA ALA A 130 10.03 -6.56 3.36
C ALA A 130 8.57 -6.06 3.31
N CYS A 131 8.18 -5.31 2.29
CA CYS A 131 6.80 -4.83 2.13
C CYS A 131 5.77 -5.95 1.97
N LEU A 132 6.16 -7.10 1.40
CA LEU A 132 5.26 -8.25 1.19
C LEU A 132 5.02 -9.08 2.46
N THR A 133 5.54 -8.67 3.61
CA THR A 133 5.37 -9.32 4.91
C THR A 133 5.12 -8.29 6.01
N TYR A 134 4.20 -8.53 6.93
CA TYR A 134 3.93 -7.63 8.07
C TYR A 134 3.41 -8.43 9.27
N HIS A 135 3.60 -7.90 10.48
CA HIS A 135 3.21 -8.57 11.72
C HIS A 135 2.12 -7.82 12.51
N CYS A 136 1.94 -6.53 12.23
CA CYS A 136 0.91 -5.70 12.85
C CYS A 136 0.30 -4.71 11.85
N ASN A 137 -0.80 -4.05 12.23
CA ASN A 137 -1.53 -3.13 11.35
C ASN A 137 -0.73 -1.85 11.03
N THR A 138 0.09 -1.34 11.95
CA THR A 138 0.88 -0.13 11.69
C THR A 138 2.02 -0.40 10.69
N GLU A 139 2.65 -1.58 10.79
CA GLU A 139 3.60 -2.09 9.78
C GLU A 139 2.93 -2.27 8.42
N LYS A 140 1.71 -2.84 8.39
CA LYS A 140 0.95 -3.03 7.15
C LYS A 140 0.78 -1.70 6.39
N SER A 141 0.50 -0.61 7.11
CA SER A 141 0.37 0.74 6.54
C SER A 141 1.64 1.16 5.82
N ALA A 142 2.76 1.03 6.53
CA ALA A 142 4.07 1.42 6.03
C ALA A 142 4.48 0.54 4.84
N CYS A 143 4.20 -0.77 4.90
CA CYS A 143 4.41 -1.70 3.80
C CYS A 143 3.65 -1.29 2.53
N LEU A 144 2.36 -0.99 2.65
CA LEU A 144 1.52 -0.61 1.51
C LEU A 144 1.93 0.73 0.90
N LYS A 145 2.21 1.74 1.73
CA LYS A 145 2.65 3.06 1.26
C LYS A 145 4.03 3.01 0.60
N CYS A 146 4.99 2.36 1.25
CA CYS A 146 6.32 2.16 0.67
C CYS A 146 6.25 1.36 -0.62
N LEU A 147 5.47 0.26 -0.68
CA LEU A 147 5.28 -0.51 -1.91
C LEU A 147 4.67 0.35 -3.02
N SER A 148 3.59 1.08 -2.73
CA SER A 148 2.99 2.04 -3.68
C SER A 148 4.02 3.02 -4.22
N GLN A 149 4.86 3.59 -3.36
CA GLN A 149 5.88 4.54 -3.78
C GLN A 149 6.94 3.89 -4.68
N CYS A 150 7.43 2.70 -4.32
CA CYS A 150 8.33 1.94 -5.19
C CYS A 150 7.69 1.65 -6.55
N MET A 151 6.41 1.25 -6.58
CA MET A 151 5.68 0.94 -7.82
C MET A 151 5.50 2.16 -8.73
N LYS A 152 5.26 3.34 -8.14
CA LYS A 152 5.12 4.59 -8.89
C LYS A 152 6.44 5.01 -9.55
N ILE A 153 7.56 4.89 -8.84
CA ILE A 153 8.86 5.37 -9.34
C ILE A 153 9.57 4.30 -10.20
N TYR A 154 9.38 3.02 -9.91
CA TYR A 154 10.10 1.91 -10.56
C TYR A 154 9.17 0.87 -11.23
N PRO A 155 8.15 1.27 -12.01
CA PRO A 155 7.10 0.36 -12.49
C PRO A 155 7.63 -0.82 -13.33
N SER A 156 8.70 -0.60 -14.11
CA SER A 156 9.30 -1.63 -14.98
C SER A 156 9.97 -2.78 -14.23
N TRP A 157 10.43 -2.54 -13.00
CA TRP A 157 11.10 -3.56 -12.18
C TRP A 157 10.12 -4.65 -11.69
N PHE A 158 8.86 -4.26 -11.47
CA PHE A 158 7.85 -5.11 -10.85
C PHE A 158 7.28 -6.19 -11.78
N GLY A 159 7.47 -6.10 -13.09
CA GLY A 159 6.99 -7.10 -14.05
C GLY A 159 7.43 -8.52 -13.69
N ASN A 160 8.68 -8.68 -13.23
CA ASN A 160 9.29 -9.97 -12.87
C ASN A 160 8.87 -10.49 -11.48
N HIS A 161 8.13 -9.68 -10.70
CA HIS A 161 7.72 -10.01 -9.33
C HIS A 161 6.20 -10.01 -9.17
N SER A 162 5.47 -9.98 -10.29
CA SER A 162 4.03 -9.78 -10.36
C SER A 162 3.22 -10.83 -9.59
N GLU A 163 3.59 -12.11 -9.69
CA GLU A 163 2.87 -13.21 -9.01
C GLU A 163 2.87 -13.08 -7.48
N LYS A 164 4.03 -12.73 -6.90
CA LYS A 164 4.18 -12.58 -5.43
C LYS A 164 3.36 -11.41 -4.91
N ILE A 165 3.34 -10.32 -5.69
CA ILE A 165 2.59 -9.11 -5.37
C ILE A 165 1.10 -9.36 -5.49
N GLU A 166 0.66 -10.00 -6.58
CA GLU A 166 -0.74 -10.38 -6.77
C GLU A 166 -1.21 -11.28 -5.63
N SER A 167 -0.42 -12.30 -5.27
CA SER A 167 -0.72 -13.17 -4.14
C SER A 167 -0.83 -12.42 -2.81
N PHE A 168 0.05 -11.45 -2.57
CA PHE A 168 0.00 -10.58 -1.39
C PHE A 168 -1.27 -9.71 -1.37
N LEU A 169 -1.60 -9.06 -2.48
CA LEU A 169 -2.76 -8.16 -2.59
C LEU A 169 -4.09 -8.92 -2.53
N ILE A 170 -4.17 -10.14 -3.07
CA ILE A 170 -5.36 -10.99 -2.97
C ILE A 170 -5.64 -11.38 -1.53
N LYS A 171 -4.59 -11.70 -0.73
CA LYS A 171 -4.77 -11.97 0.71
C LYS A 171 -5.39 -10.78 1.44
N LEU A 172 -5.14 -9.55 0.99
CA LEU A 172 -5.71 -8.35 1.59
C LEU A 172 -7.20 -8.16 1.28
N LEU A 173 -7.77 -8.88 0.30
CA LEU A 173 -9.21 -8.93 0.09
C LEU A 173 -9.94 -9.66 1.23
N GLU A 174 -9.23 -10.52 1.96
CA GLU A 174 -9.76 -11.22 3.15
C GLU A 174 -9.52 -10.44 4.45
N ASP A 175 -8.85 -9.28 4.39
CA ASP A 175 -8.45 -8.56 5.59
C ASP A 175 -9.63 -7.77 6.18
N THR A 176 -9.81 -7.89 7.49
CA THR A 176 -10.84 -7.19 8.27
C THR A 176 -10.34 -5.87 8.84
N ASN A 177 -9.02 -5.62 8.79
CA ASN A 177 -8.37 -4.47 9.40
C ASN A 177 -8.02 -3.37 8.38
N GLY A 178 -8.80 -2.28 8.44
CA GLY A 178 -8.40 -0.86 8.32
C GLY A 178 -7.78 -0.30 7.03
N GLU A 179 -7.10 -1.07 6.19
CA GLU A 179 -6.19 -0.51 5.16
C GLU A 179 -6.48 -0.98 3.74
N VAL A 180 -7.72 -1.40 3.52
CA VAL A 180 -8.19 -1.92 2.24
C VAL A 180 -8.09 -0.84 1.15
N LYS A 181 -8.17 0.46 1.49
CA LYS A 181 -7.97 1.56 0.53
C LYS A 181 -6.54 1.63 -0.01
N ASP A 182 -5.54 1.51 0.87
CA ASP A 182 -4.14 1.55 0.47
C ASP A 182 -3.79 0.30 -0.33
N ALA A 183 -4.30 -0.86 0.08
CA ALA A 183 -4.19 -2.10 -0.70
C ALA A 183 -4.82 -1.98 -2.09
N ALA A 184 -5.99 -1.37 -2.18
CA ALA A 184 -6.67 -1.10 -3.46
C ALA A 184 -5.87 -0.16 -4.36
N LEU A 185 -5.19 0.85 -3.78
CA LEU A 185 -4.31 1.75 -4.54
C LEU A 185 -3.10 1.00 -5.10
N VAL A 186 -2.44 0.17 -4.28
CA VAL A 186 -1.34 -0.68 -4.75
C VAL A 186 -1.81 -1.65 -5.84
N PHE A 187 -3.00 -2.23 -5.68
CA PHE A 187 -3.61 -3.10 -6.71
C PHE A 187 -3.89 -2.35 -8.01
N HIS A 188 -4.35 -1.10 -7.94
CA HIS A 188 -4.51 -0.27 -9.12
C HIS A 188 -3.17 0.00 -9.82
N LEU A 189 -2.12 0.38 -9.08
CA LEU A 189 -0.78 0.58 -9.63
C LEU A 189 -0.23 -0.69 -10.27
N PHE A 190 -0.46 -1.83 -9.64
CA PHE A 190 -0.10 -3.15 -10.18
C PHE A 190 -0.78 -3.44 -11.54
N ASN A 191 -2.01 -2.96 -11.76
CA ASN A 191 -2.68 -3.07 -13.06
C ASN A 191 -2.06 -2.19 -14.15
N GLN A 192 -1.43 -1.09 -13.75
CA GLN A 192 -0.72 -0.19 -14.66
C GLN A 192 0.67 -0.72 -15.03
N MET A 193 1.13 -1.85 -14.49
CA MET A 193 2.45 -2.39 -14.83
C MET A 193 2.42 -3.17 -16.15
N VAL A 194 3.48 -3.01 -16.95
CA VAL A 194 3.75 -3.85 -18.11
C VAL A 194 4.26 -5.20 -17.60
N SER A 195 3.59 -6.29 -17.96
CA SER A 195 4.15 -7.63 -17.72
C SER A 195 5.29 -7.86 -18.71
N ASN A 196 6.51 -8.11 -18.19
CA ASN A 196 7.71 -8.37 -18.98
C ASN A 196 7.66 -9.70 -19.77
N ASN A 197 6.56 -10.47 -19.69
CA ASN A 197 6.40 -11.68 -20.50
C ASN A 197 6.20 -11.40 -22.01
N THR A 198 6.14 -10.14 -22.42
CA THR A 198 6.29 -9.72 -23.82
C THR A 198 7.17 -8.48 -23.85
N GLY A 199 8.43 -8.62 -24.25
CA GLY A 199 9.51 -7.62 -24.17
C GLY A 199 9.34 -6.34 -25.01
N SER A 200 8.22 -5.66 -24.87
CA SER A 200 7.98 -4.33 -25.40
C SER A 200 6.99 -3.63 -24.48
N ALA A 201 7.20 -2.35 -24.19
CA ALA A 201 6.07 -1.48 -23.82
C ALA A 201 5.11 -1.59 -25.00
N GLY A 202 4.11 -2.47 -24.90
CA GLY A 202 3.33 -2.85 -26.07
C GLY A 202 2.69 -1.62 -26.70
N VAL A 203 2.69 -1.65 -28.02
CA VAL A 203 2.09 -0.65 -28.91
C VAL A 203 0.81 -0.10 -28.26
N ASP A 204 0.80 1.21 -28.00
CA ASP A 204 -0.36 2.00 -27.55
C ASP A 204 -1.03 1.61 -26.22
N GLY A 205 -0.31 1.00 -25.28
CA GLY A 205 -0.83 0.77 -23.92
C GLY A 205 -1.93 -0.30 -23.82
N ILE A 206 -2.08 -1.12 -24.87
CA ILE A 206 -3.04 -2.23 -24.95
C ILE A 206 -2.89 -3.20 -23.77
N HIS A 207 -1.67 -3.45 -23.30
CA HIS A 207 -1.45 -4.32 -22.13
C HIS A 207 -2.02 -3.75 -20.84
N HIS A 208 -1.92 -2.44 -20.61
CA HIS A 208 -2.50 -1.80 -19.43
C HIS A 208 -4.03 -1.92 -19.45
N ILE A 209 -4.64 -1.70 -20.62
CA ILE A 209 -6.08 -1.84 -20.84
C ILE A 209 -6.51 -3.29 -20.58
N ASN A 210 -5.78 -4.27 -21.11
CA ASN A 210 -6.10 -5.69 -20.93
C ASN A 210 -5.88 -6.16 -19.49
N ASN A 211 -4.80 -5.76 -18.83
CA ASN A 211 -4.54 -6.09 -17.43
C ASN A 211 -5.63 -5.51 -16.53
N PHE A 212 -5.93 -4.21 -16.71
CA PHE A 212 -7.03 -3.57 -16.01
C PHE A 212 -8.34 -4.31 -16.27
N ARG A 213 -8.68 -4.57 -17.54
CA ARG A 213 -9.91 -5.28 -17.93
C ARG A 213 -10.03 -6.64 -17.25
N ASN A 214 -8.99 -7.46 -17.35
CA ASN A 214 -9.01 -8.83 -16.85
C ASN A 214 -9.14 -8.85 -15.31
N ARG A 215 -8.34 -8.04 -14.61
CA ARG A 215 -8.41 -7.97 -13.13
C ARG A 215 -9.70 -7.33 -12.63
N PHE A 216 -10.19 -6.31 -13.34
CA PHE A 216 -11.48 -5.69 -13.07
C PHE A 216 -12.62 -6.69 -13.24
N GLN A 217 -12.69 -7.40 -14.37
CA GLN A 217 -13.69 -8.43 -14.62
C GLN A 217 -13.61 -9.55 -13.58
N LYS A 218 -12.40 -9.98 -13.19
CA LYS A 218 -12.16 -10.98 -12.14
C LYS A 218 -12.67 -10.52 -10.77
N LEU A 219 -12.40 -9.27 -10.36
CA LEU A 219 -12.97 -8.70 -9.13
C LEU A 219 -14.51 -8.72 -9.16
N CYS A 220 -15.09 -8.39 -10.30
CA CYS A 220 -16.54 -8.32 -10.42
C CYS A 220 -17.20 -9.69 -10.42
N ALA A 221 -16.63 -10.66 -11.15
CA ALA A 221 -17.06 -12.06 -11.08
C ALA A 221 -16.93 -12.61 -9.66
N THR A 222 -15.87 -12.22 -8.95
CA THR A 222 -15.67 -12.59 -7.52
C THR A 222 -16.78 -12.03 -6.65
N VAL A 223 -17.15 -10.75 -6.80
CA VAL A 223 -18.31 -10.14 -6.08
C VAL A 223 -19.59 -10.91 -6.38
N HIS A 224 -19.85 -11.23 -7.65
CA HIS A 224 -21.01 -12.01 -8.05
C HIS A 224 -21.04 -13.40 -7.42
N ALA A 225 -19.92 -14.11 -7.39
CA ALA A 225 -19.78 -15.42 -6.76
C ALA A 225 -20.00 -15.34 -5.24
N LEU A 226 -19.44 -14.33 -4.58
CA LEU A 226 -19.63 -14.11 -3.14
C LEU A 226 -21.10 -13.82 -2.80
N TYR A 227 -21.81 -13.04 -3.63
CA TYR A 227 -23.26 -12.87 -3.47
C TYR A 227 -24.03 -14.16 -3.73
N ASN A 228 -23.62 -15.00 -4.68
CA ASN A 228 -24.26 -16.31 -4.87
C ASN A 228 -24.13 -17.18 -3.61
N THR A 229 -22.96 -17.15 -2.96
CA THR A 229 -22.76 -17.79 -1.67
C THR A 229 -23.64 -17.17 -0.57
N PHE A 230 -23.76 -15.85 -0.55
CA PHE A 230 -24.59 -15.14 0.44
C PHE A 230 -26.09 -15.42 0.28
N PHE A 231 -26.55 -15.63 -0.95
CA PHE A 231 -27.96 -15.88 -1.31
C PHE A 231 -28.26 -17.33 -1.69
N GLU A 232 -27.38 -18.29 -1.40
CA GLU A 232 -27.51 -19.67 -1.86
C GLU A 232 -28.88 -20.30 -1.52
N ASN A 233 -29.49 -19.88 -0.41
CA ASN A 233 -30.78 -20.37 0.07
C ASN A 233 -31.96 -19.41 -0.15
N ILE A 234 -31.75 -18.30 -0.88
CA ILE A 234 -32.79 -17.32 -1.18
C ILE A 234 -33.19 -17.45 -2.66
N ARG A 235 -34.49 -17.60 -2.93
CA ARG A 235 -35.01 -17.61 -4.31
C ARG A 235 -34.88 -16.21 -4.92
N GLU A 236 -33.79 -15.97 -5.63
CA GLU A 236 -33.60 -14.76 -6.43
C GLU A 236 -34.46 -14.82 -7.71
N ILE A 237 -35.07 -13.70 -8.11
CA ILE A 237 -35.66 -13.54 -9.44
C ILE A 237 -34.49 -13.43 -10.43
N ASN A 238 -34.00 -14.58 -10.89
CA ASN A 238 -32.80 -14.71 -11.71
C ASN A 238 -32.97 -14.03 -13.08
N ASN A 239 -32.58 -12.77 -13.17
CA ASN A 239 -32.36 -12.05 -14.43
C ASN A 239 -30.89 -11.62 -14.61
N SER A 240 -29.95 -12.13 -13.80
CA SER A 240 -28.53 -11.84 -14.00
C SER A 240 -27.93 -12.77 -15.04
N GLU A 241 -27.46 -12.22 -16.17
CA GLU A 241 -26.57 -12.92 -17.09
C GLU A 241 -25.34 -13.46 -16.33
N ARG A 242 -24.91 -14.68 -16.67
CA ARG A 242 -23.67 -15.25 -16.13
C ARG A 242 -22.49 -14.36 -16.54
N VAL A 243 -21.65 -14.01 -15.58
CA VAL A 243 -20.38 -13.35 -15.84
C VAL A 243 -19.35 -14.44 -16.10
N ASP A 244 -19.04 -14.71 -17.36
CA ASP A 244 -18.02 -15.68 -17.77
C ASP A 244 -16.62 -15.08 -17.56
N ALA A 245 -16.16 -15.07 -16.31
CA ALA A 245 -14.80 -14.69 -15.94
C ALA A 245 -14.33 -15.51 -14.74
N GLU A 246 -13.01 -15.68 -14.62
CA GLU A 246 -12.42 -16.30 -13.44
C GLU A 246 -12.76 -15.52 -12.18
N VAL A 247 -12.76 -16.19 -11.03
CA VAL A 247 -12.91 -15.59 -9.70
C VAL A 247 -11.62 -15.70 -8.91
N PHE A 248 -11.39 -14.78 -7.98
CA PHE A 248 -10.33 -14.94 -6.98
C PHE A 248 -10.71 -16.07 -6.02
N THR A 249 -9.73 -16.90 -5.71
CA THR A 249 -9.86 -17.97 -4.72
C THR A 249 -9.42 -17.43 -3.36
N PHE A 250 -10.19 -17.81 -2.34
CA PHE A 250 -10.00 -17.37 -0.97
C PHE A 250 -9.55 -18.54 -0.09
N SER A 251 -8.74 -18.27 0.94
CA SER A 251 -8.12 -19.30 1.78
C SER A 251 -9.15 -20.10 2.58
N TYR A 252 -10.29 -19.47 2.89
CA TYR A 252 -11.43 -20.09 3.58
C TYR A 252 -12.60 -20.27 2.60
N SER A 253 -12.70 -21.44 1.99
CA SER A 253 -13.69 -21.75 0.94
C SER A 253 -14.71 -22.82 1.33
N GLN A 254 -14.65 -23.36 2.56
CA GLN A 254 -15.60 -24.38 3.02
C GLN A 254 -16.40 -23.93 4.25
N PRO A 255 -17.73 -24.15 4.25
CA PRO A 255 -18.56 -23.98 5.43
C PRO A 255 -18.26 -25.09 6.45
N ASN A 256 -17.26 -24.90 7.30
CA ASN A 256 -17.13 -25.69 8.53
C ASN A 256 -17.99 -25.05 9.61
N SER A 257 -18.83 -25.86 10.27
CA SER A 257 -19.64 -25.71 11.51
C SER A 257 -20.11 -24.35 12.07
N ASP A 258 -19.46 -23.22 11.76
CA ASP A 258 -19.79 -21.86 12.16
C ASP A 258 -20.22 -21.03 10.93
N SER A 259 -21.51 -21.14 10.59
CA SER A 259 -22.12 -20.42 9.47
C SER A 259 -22.07 -18.90 9.64
N HIS A 260 -22.02 -18.39 10.89
CA HIS A 260 -21.97 -16.96 11.16
C HIS A 260 -20.63 -16.36 10.72
N ARG A 261 -19.51 -16.97 11.16
CA ARG A 261 -18.17 -16.52 10.75
C ARG A 261 -17.96 -16.59 9.25
N PHE A 262 -18.53 -17.61 8.61
CA PHE A 262 -18.48 -17.74 7.16
C PHE A 262 -19.23 -16.61 6.44
N LEU A 263 -20.42 -16.23 6.92
CA LEU A 263 -21.20 -15.12 6.37
C LEU A 263 -20.51 -13.77 6.61
N GLU A 264 -19.97 -13.54 7.81
CA GLU A 264 -19.20 -12.33 8.13
C GLU A 264 -17.98 -12.20 7.20
N ALA A 265 -17.17 -13.25 7.07
CA ALA A 265 -16.03 -13.25 6.16
C ALA A 265 -16.44 -12.99 4.71
N THR A 266 -17.56 -13.57 4.25
CA THR A 266 -18.12 -13.32 2.91
C THR A 266 -18.53 -11.86 2.73
N ALA A 267 -19.18 -11.27 3.73
CA ALA A 267 -19.56 -9.85 3.71
C ALA A 267 -18.32 -8.93 3.63
N PHE A 268 -17.29 -9.19 4.44
CA PHE A 268 -16.03 -8.44 4.36
C PHE A 268 -15.36 -8.55 2.99
N ARG A 269 -15.30 -9.75 2.41
CA ARG A 269 -14.75 -9.96 1.06
C ARG A 269 -15.52 -9.16 0.01
N ILE A 270 -16.86 -9.14 0.08
CA ILE A 270 -17.69 -8.32 -0.83
C ILE A 270 -17.31 -6.83 -0.69
N ILE A 271 -17.30 -6.30 0.53
CA ILE A 271 -16.95 -4.90 0.81
C ILE A 271 -15.55 -4.58 0.27
N ASN A 272 -14.57 -5.45 0.49
CA ASN A 272 -13.20 -5.25 0.07
C ASN A 272 -13.05 -5.27 -1.45
N CYS A 273 -13.67 -6.25 -2.13
CA CYS A 273 -13.69 -6.28 -3.60
C CYS A 273 -14.35 -5.03 -4.19
N LEU A 274 -15.47 -4.58 -3.60
CA LEU A 274 -16.14 -3.34 -4.02
C LEU A 274 -15.25 -2.10 -3.80
N LEU A 275 -14.46 -2.07 -2.73
CA LEU A 275 -13.53 -0.98 -2.49
C LEU A 275 -12.37 -0.99 -3.49
N PHE A 276 -11.87 -2.16 -3.85
CA PHE A 276 -10.87 -2.32 -4.91
C PHE A 276 -11.41 -1.82 -6.25
N ILE A 277 -12.62 -2.25 -6.61
CA ILE A 277 -13.34 -1.78 -7.80
C ILE A 277 -13.49 -0.25 -7.79
N LYS A 278 -13.96 0.32 -6.68
CA LYS A 278 -14.14 1.77 -6.52
C LYS A 278 -12.83 2.52 -6.73
N THR A 279 -11.75 2.07 -6.12
CA THR A 279 -10.42 2.70 -6.25
C THR A 279 -9.88 2.57 -7.67
N MET A 280 -10.05 1.42 -8.32
CA MET A 280 -9.68 1.23 -9.72
C MET A 280 -10.42 2.19 -10.64
N ILE A 281 -11.73 2.37 -10.44
CA ILE A 281 -12.56 3.32 -11.20
C ILE A 281 -12.09 4.76 -10.98
N ALA A 282 -11.91 5.16 -9.71
CA ALA A 282 -11.58 6.53 -9.35
C ALA A 282 -10.21 7.00 -9.87
N ASN A 283 -9.27 6.07 -10.07
CA ASN A 283 -7.89 6.39 -10.48
C ASN A 283 -7.61 6.07 -11.96
N HIS A 284 -8.56 5.50 -12.70
CA HIS A 284 -8.37 5.23 -14.13
C HIS A 284 -8.66 6.48 -14.98
N SER A 285 -7.79 6.78 -15.95
CA SER A 285 -7.87 7.99 -16.78
C SER A 285 -9.06 8.03 -17.74
N SER A 286 -9.53 6.87 -18.21
CA SER A 286 -10.72 6.75 -19.07
C SER A 286 -11.51 5.48 -18.77
N LEU A 287 -12.78 5.64 -18.39
CA LEU A 287 -13.68 4.51 -18.10
C LEU A 287 -14.51 4.08 -19.31
N LEU A 288 -14.46 4.84 -20.41
CA LEU A 288 -15.27 4.59 -21.61
C LEU A 288 -15.14 3.15 -22.13
N PRO A 289 -13.92 2.55 -22.23
CA PRO A 289 -13.77 1.16 -22.68
C PRO A 289 -14.43 0.13 -21.75
N PHE A 290 -14.72 0.52 -20.51
CA PHE A 290 -15.23 -0.38 -19.46
C PHE A 290 -16.67 -0.03 -19.04
N SER A 291 -17.27 1.00 -19.63
CA SER A 291 -18.57 1.56 -19.25
C SER A 291 -19.69 0.52 -19.24
N HIS A 292 -19.70 -0.39 -20.22
CA HIS A 292 -20.66 -1.49 -20.28
C HIS A 292 -20.51 -2.50 -19.13
N ALA A 293 -19.28 -2.95 -18.87
CA ALA A 293 -19.00 -3.88 -17.78
C ALA A 293 -19.34 -3.23 -16.43
N LEU A 294 -18.87 -2.00 -16.21
CA LEU A 294 -19.17 -1.18 -15.04
C LEU A 294 -20.67 -1.07 -14.79
N SER A 295 -21.43 -0.69 -15.82
CA SER A 295 -22.88 -0.54 -15.74
C SER A 295 -23.56 -1.86 -15.36
N LYS A 296 -23.18 -2.97 -15.99
CA LYS A 296 -23.73 -4.30 -15.66
C LYS A 296 -23.47 -4.69 -14.21
N ILE A 297 -22.25 -4.51 -13.73
CA ILE A 297 -21.85 -4.92 -12.39
C ILE A 297 -22.54 -4.06 -11.34
N ILE A 298 -22.52 -2.73 -11.49
CA ILE A 298 -23.20 -1.82 -10.58
C ILE A 298 -24.70 -2.12 -10.56
N LEU A 299 -25.35 -2.28 -11.72
CA LEU A 299 -26.77 -2.60 -11.80
C LEU A 299 -27.09 -3.96 -11.16
N ASN A 300 -26.28 -4.99 -11.41
CA ASN A 300 -26.50 -6.31 -10.82
C ASN A 300 -26.29 -6.31 -9.32
N THR A 301 -25.21 -5.69 -8.82
CA THR A 301 -24.94 -5.55 -7.38
C THR A 301 -26.07 -4.79 -6.68
N LEU A 302 -26.54 -3.68 -7.25
CA LEU A 302 -27.67 -2.91 -6.71
C LEU A 302 -28.97 -3.73 -6.71
N LYS A 303 -29.28 -4.42 -7.82
CA LYS A 303 -30.46 -5.29 -7.91
C LYS A 303 -30.44 -6.37 -6.84
N ARG A 304 -29.31 -7.07 -6.68
CA ARG A 304 -29.18 -8.17 -5.71
C ARG A 304 -29.20 -7.68 -4.27
N THR A 305 -28.57 -6.54 -3.99
CA THR A 305 -28.63 -5.90 -2.67
C THR A 305 -30.06 -5.48 -2.32
N ASN A 306 -30.83 -4.97 -3.29
CA ASN A 306 -32.23 -4.60 -3.10
C ASN A 306 -33.19 -5.80 -3.05
N SER A 307 -32.81 -6.95 -3.60
CA SER A 307 -33.57 -8.21 -3.49
C SER A 307 -33.51 -8.83 -2.10
N CYS A 308 -32.58 -8.37 -1.24
CA CYS A 308 -32.53 -8.71 0.19
C CYS A 308 -33.73 -8.13 0.94
N SER A 309 -34.87 -8.80 0.87
CA SER A 309 -36.05 -8.49 1.66
C SER A 309 -35.99 -9.12 3.06
N CYS A 310 -34.80 -9.16 3.68
CA CYS A 310 -34.59 -9.72 5.02
C CYS A 310 -35.34 -8.96 6.14
N PHE A 311 -35.96 -7.83 5.82
CA PHE A 311 -36.76 -7.00 6.73
C PHE A 311 -38.27 -6.98 6.42
N VAL A 312 -38.75 -7.82 5.50
CA VAL A 312 -40.20 -8.06 5.42
C VAL A 312 -40.56 -8.99 6.58
N ASN A 313 -40.67 -8.39 7.77
CA ASN A 313 -41.19 -9.05 8.96
C ASN A 313 -42.45 -9.82 8.59
N ASP A 314 -42.50 -11.07 9.06
CA ASP A 314 -43.67 -11.94 9.14
C ASP A 314 -44.87 -11.22 9.76
N SER A 315 -45.53 -10.37 8.98
CA SER A 315 -46.80 -9.73 9.33
C SER A 315 -47.99 -10.51 8.76
N ASN A 316 -47.74 -11.70 8.19
CA ASN A 316 -48.77 -12.58 7.63
C ASN A 316 -48.73 -14.01 8.18
N SER A 317 -48.33 -14.21 9.45
CA SER A 317 -48.53 -15.47 10.17
C SER A 317 -49.58 -15.35 11.28
N VAL A 318 -50.77 -14.82 10.94
CA VAL A 318 -52.02 -15.18 11.64
C VAL A 318 -53.16 -15.23 10.63
N LYS A 319 -53.48 -16.44 10.16
CA LYS A 319 -54.85 -16.89 9.90
C LYS A 319 -54.94 -18.37 10.21
#